data_AF-A0A543JB09-F1
#
_entry.id   AF-A0A543JB09-F1
#
_cell.length_a   1.000
_cell.length_b   1.000
_cell.length_c   1.000
_cell.angle_alpha   90.00
_cell.angle_beta   90.00
_cell.angle_gamma   90.00
#
_symmetry.space_group_name_H-M   'P 1'
#
loop_
_entity.id
_entity.type
_entity.pdbx_description
1 polymer ?
#
loop_
_entity_poly.entity_id
_entity_poly.type
_entity_poly.pdbx_seq_one_letter_code
_entity_poly.pdbx_strand_id
1 'polypeptide(L)'
;MKFQITLTPQQVAQVMDYMHRKVEETCAHLRTADIEGANQVMDEVQRDAGQGCHDLVLDAIARRFGQPSWRVAADTPEWRNYG
;
A
#
# COMPACT_ATOMS: atom_id res chain seq x y z
N MET A 1 -17.86 -4.46 14.24
CA MET A 1 -16.40 -4.64 14.40
C MET A 1 -15.70 -3.77 13.35
N LYS A 2 -14.80 -2.86 13.74
CA LYS A 2 -13.91 -2.18 12.78
C LYS A 2 -12.75 -3.13 12.48
N PHE A 3 -12.43 -3.31 11.20
CA PHE A 3 -11.22 -4.01 10.78
C PHE A 3 -10.01 -3.17 11.19
N GLN A 4 -9.06 -3.77 11.90
CA GLN A 4 -7.83 -3.11 12.34
C GLN A 4 -6.64 -3.91 11.81
N ILE A 5 -5.88 -3.28 10.91
CA ILE A 5 -4.59 -3.80 10.47
C ILE A 5 -3.56 -3.40 11.53
N THR A 6 -2.94 -4.39 12.17
CA THR A 6 -1.82 -4.15 13.08
C THR A 6 -0.52 -4.24 12.30
N LEU A 7 0.18 -3.11 12.16
CA LEU A 7 1.50 -3.05 11.55
C LEU A 7 2.58 -3.34 12.60
N THR A 8 3.68 -3.99 12.20
CA THR A 8 4.87 -4.13 13.04
C THR A 8 5.58 -2.77 13.22
N PRO A 9 6.43 -2.59 14.24
CA PRO A 9 7.20 -1.34 14.40
C PRO A 9 8.03 -0.98 13.16
N GLN A 10 8.59 -1.98 12.47
CA GLN A 10 9.33 -1.78 11.23
C GLN A 10 8.43 -1.30 10.09
N GLN A 11 7.23 -1.88 9.94
CA GLN A 11 6.25 -1.43 8.95
C GLN A 11 5.76 -0.02 9.23
N VAL A 12 5.56 0.34 10.50
CA VAL A 12 5.23 1.71 10.89
C VAL A 12 6.35 2.67 10.48
N ALA A 13 7.61 2.35 10.77
CA ALA A 13 8.75 3.19 10.36
C ALA A 13 8.79 3.39 8.83
N GLN A 14 8.61 2.33 8.05
CA GLN A 14 8.57 2.40 6.59
C GLN A 14 7.43 3.31 6.06
N VAL A 15 6.24 3.21 6.66
CA VAL A 15 5.11 4.07 6.29
C VAL A 15 5.39 5.53 6.65
N MET A 16 5.98 5.79 7.82
CA MET A 16 6.33 7.15 8.24
C MET A 16 7.40 7.77 7.32
N ASP A 17 8.43 7.01 6.96
CA ASP A 17 9.47 7.45 6.02
C ASP A 17 8.90 7.75 4.63
N TYR A 18 7.97 6.90 4.15
CA TYR A 18 7.25 7.16 2.90
C TYR A 18 6.41 8.44 2.97
N MET A 19 5.63 8.61 4.04
CA MET A 19 4.81 9.81 4.23
C MET A 19 5.66 11.08 4.31
N HIS A 20 6.80 11.03 4.98
CA HIS A 20 7.72 12.16 5.08
C HIS A 20 8.15 12.63 3.68
N ARG A 21 8.63 11.71 2.83
CA ARG A 21 9.06 12.03 1.46
C ARG A 21 7.93 12.63 0.63
N LYS A 22 6.73 12.04 0.70
CA LYS A 22 5.58 12.55 -0.05
C LYS A 22 5.11 13.93 0.42
N VAL A 23 5.20 14.21 1.72
CA VAL A 23 4.96 15.56 2.25
C VAL A 23 6.00 16.55 1.74
N GLU A 24 7.28 16.18 1.70
CA GLU A 24 8.35 17.04 1.17
C GLU A 24 8.17 17.33 -0.33
N GLU A 25 7.85 16.31 -1.12
CA GLU A 25 7.54 16.42 -2.55
C GLU A 25 6.35 17.38 -2.78
N THR A 26 5.22 17.16 -2.10
CA THR A 26 4.06 18.06 -2.18
C THR A 26 4.41 19.49 -1.77
N CYS A 27 5.18 19.66 -0.69
CA CYS A 27 5.62 20.99 -0.24
C CYS A 27 6.52 21.68 -1.27
N ALA A 28 7.33 20.94 -2.02
CA ALA A 28 8.18 21.50 -3.06
C ALA A 28 7.34 22.08 -4.22
N HIS A 29 6.34 21.34 -4.68
CA HIS A 29 5.40 21.81 -5.71
C HIS A 29 4.59 23.02 -5.24
N LEU A 30 4.09 23.00 -3.99
CA LEU A 30 3.34 24.12 -3.42
C LEU A 30 4.18 25.40 -3.30
N ARG A 31 5.48 25.29 -3.00
CA ARG A 31 6.40 26.44 -2.95
C ARG A 31 6.55 27.15 -4.29
N THR A 32 6.38 26.43 -5.40
CA THR A 32 6.44 26.98 -6.76
C THR A 32 5.07 27.26 -7.35
N ALA A 33 4.00 27.24 -6.53
CA ALA A 33 2.60 27.37 -6.95
C ALA A 33 2.16 26.33 -8.01
N ASP A 34 2.85 25.18 -8.07
CA ASP A 34 2.53 24.07 -8.95
C ASP A 34 1.47 23.18 -8.30
N ILE A 35 0.20 23.53 -8.51
CA ILE A 35 -0.93 22.79 -7.94
C ILE A 35 -1.15 21.45 -8.66
N GLU A 36 -0.85 21.37 -9.96
CA GLU A 36 -0.99 20.15 -10.73
C GLU A 36 -0.01 19.08 -10.24
N GLY A 37 1.27 19.44 -10.07
CA GLY A 37 2.28 18.55 -9.51
C GLY A 37 1.94 18.11 -8.07
N ALA A 38 1.46 19.03 -7.23
CA ALA A 38 1.01 18.68 -5.87
C ALA A 38 -0.15 17.66 -5.89
N ASN A 39 -1.13 17.83 -6.77
CA ASN A 39 -2.23 16.88 -6.92
C ASN A 39 -1.75 15.52 -7.44
N GLN A 40 -0.82 15.50 -8.39
CA GLN A 40 -0.23 14.26 -8.90
C GLN A 40 0.45 13.46 -7.80
N VAL A 41 1.21 14.12 -6.90
CA VAL A 41 1.81 13.45 -5.73
C VAL A 41 0.73 12.84 -4.82
N MET A 42 -0.39 13.55 -4.62
CA MET A 42 -1.50 13.03 -3.80
C MET A 42 -2.21 11.84 -4.47
N ASP A 43 -2.39 11.85 -5.78
CA ASP A 43 -2.95 10.73 -6.54
C ASP A 43 -2.05 9.49 -6.44
N GLU A 44 -0.72 9.68 -6.50
CA GLU A 44 0.25 8.62 -6.27
C GLU A 44 0.11 8.02 -4.86
N VAL A 45 0.01 8.86 -3.82
CA VAL A 45 -0.18 8.41 -2.44
C VAL A 45 -1.44 7.57 -2.30
N GLN A 46 -2.56 8.00 -2.89
CA GLN A 46 -3.82 7.25 -2.84
C GLN A 46 -3.69 5.89 -3.53
N ARG A 47 -3.08 5.86 -4.72
CA ARG A 47 -2.85 4.63 -5.48
C ARG A 47 -1.96 3.66 -4.72
N ASP A 48 -0.83 4.13 -4.18
CA ASP A 48 0.14 3.30 -3.46
C ASP A 48 -0.46 2.75 -2.16
N ALA A 49 -1.22 3.57 -1.43
CA ALA A 49 -1.95 3.13 -0.24
C ALA A 49 -3.01 2.06 -0.58
N GLY A 50 -3.76 2.26 -1.67
CA GLY A 50 -4.73 1.28 -2.18
C GLY A 50 -4.06 -0.05 -2.52
N GLN A 51 -2.94 -0.02 -3.24
CA GLN A 51 -2.17 -1.22 -3.57
C GLN A 51 -1.63 -1.92 -2.31
N GLY A 52 -1.12 -1.17 -1.34
CA GLY A 52 -0.64 -1.73 -0.07
C GLY A 52 -1.76 -2.42 0.72
N CYS A 53 -2.95 -1.80 0.80
CA CYS A 53 -4.12 -2.43 1.44
C CYS A 53 -4.57 -3.69 0.69
N HIS A 54 -4.60 -3.65 -0.64
CA HIS A 54 -4.93 -4.80 -1.48
C HIS A 54 -3.97 -5.97 -1.22
N ASP A 55 -2.66 -5.72 -1.22
CA ASP A 55 -1.64 -6.74 -0.96
C ASP A 55 -1.77 -7.38 0.43
N LEU A 56 -2.08 -6.58 1.45
CA LEU A 56 -2.30 -7.09 2.82
C LEU A 56 -3.52 -8.01 2.90
N VAL A 57 -4.61 -7.67 2.20
CA VAL A 57 -5.80 -8.53 2.13
C VAL A 57 -5.46 -9.84 1.44
N LEU A 58 -4.77 -9.79 0.29
CA LEU A 58 -4.37 -11.00 -0.42
C LEU A 58 -3.42 -11.88 0.40
N ASP A 59 -2.43 -11.30 1.11
CA ASP A 59 -1.54 -12.07 1.98
C ASP A 59 -2.29 -12.71 3.15
N ALA A 60 -3.31 -12.04 3.71
CA ALA A 60 -4.17 -12.63 4.74
C ALA A 60 -4.97 -13.83 4.20
N ILE A 61 -5.49 -13.72 2.97
CA ILE A 61 -6.16 -14.83 2.27
C ILE A 61 -5.17 -15.98 2.03
N ALA A 62 -3.98 -15.71 1.50
CA ALA A 62 -2.92 -16.70 1.28
C ALA A 62 -2.59 -17.50 2.55
N ARG A 63 -2.37 -16.79 3.66
CA ARG A 63 -2.08 -17.43 4.96
C ARG A 63 -3.22 -18.29 5.47
N ARG A 64 -4.48 -17.90 5.23
CA ARG A 64 -5.65 -18.73 5.56
C ARG A 64 -5.62 -20.09 4.85
N PHE A 65 -5.02 -20.16 3.66
CA PHE A 65 -4.87 -21.37 2.86
C PHE A 65 -3.49 -22.04 3.00
N GLY A 66 -2.71 -21.67 4.03
CA GLY A 66 -1.40 -22.27 4.28
C GLY A 66 -0.29 -21.81 3.33
N GLN A 67 -0.54 -20.76 2.54
CA GLN A 67 0.43 -20.20 1.60
C GLN A 67 1.24 -19.07 2.28
N PRO A 68 2.55 -18.96 1.99
CA PRO A 68 3.42 -17.97 2.65
C PRO A 68 3.18 -16.53 2.20
N SER A 69 2.73 -16.33 0.95
CA SER A 69 2.32 -15.03 0.39
C SER A 69 1.39 -15.25 -0.80
N TRP A 70 0.53 -14.28 -1.09
CA TRP A 70 -0.35 -14.32 -2.26
C TRP A 70 0.41 -14.37 -3.58
N ARG A 71 1.64 -13.83 -3.63
CA ARG A 71 2.49 -13.86 -4.83
C ARG A 71 2.98 -15.28 -5.16
N VAL A 72 3.13 -16.14 -4.15
CA VAL A 72 3.47 -17.56 -4.32
C VAL A 72 2.20 -18.36 -4.62
N ALA A 73 1.08 -17.94 -4.05
CA ALA A 73 -0.21 -18.60 -4.20
C ALA A 73 -0.83 -18.42 -5.58
N ALA A 74 -0.59 -17.30 -6.26
CA ALA A 74 -1.07 -17.01 -7.61
C ALA A 74 -0.67 -18.06 -8.67
N ASP A 75 0.40 -18.83 -8.40
CA ASP A 75 0.88 -19.90 -9.27
C ASP A 75 0.22 -21.25 -8.99
N THR A 76 -0.63 -21.39 -7.95
CA THR A 76 -1.30 -22.67 -7.64
C THR A 76 -2.70 -22.75 -8.27
N PRO A 77 -3.14 -23.95 -8.70
CA PRO A 77 -4.45 -24.13 -9.36
C PRO A 77 -5.65 -23.67 -8.52
N GLU A 78 -5.57 -23.72 -7.19
CA GLU A 78 -6.68 -23.35 -6.31
C GLU A 78 -6.98 -21.84 -6.32
N TRP A 79 -6.03 -21.00 -6.73
CA TRP A 79 -6.14 -19.54 -6.71
C TRP A 79 -6.79 -18.93 -7.96
N ARG A 80 -6.79 -19.66 -9.09
CA ARG A 80 -7.34 -19.16 -10.38
C ARG A 80 -8.84 -18.90 -10.38
N ASN A 81 -9.57 -19.40 -9.39
CA ASN A 81 -11.02 -19.21 -9.27
C ASN A 81 -11.41 -17.90 -8.55
N TYR A 82 -10.42 -17.11 -8.08
CA TYR A 82 -10.64 -15.89 -7.28
C TYR A 82 -10.03 -14.62 -7.89
N GLY A 83 -9.47 -14.70 -9.11
CA GLY A 83 -8.85 -13.59 -9.85
C GLY A 83 -9.72 -13.06 -10.98
#